data_AF-A0A8J6A017-F1
#
_entry.id   AF-A0A8J6A017-F1
#
_cell.length_a   1.000
_cell.length_b   1.000
_cell.length_c   1.000
_cell.angle_alpha   90.00
_cell.angle_beta   90.00
_cell.angle_gamma   90.00
#
_symmetry.space_group_name_H-M   'P 1'
#
loop_
_entity.id
_entity.type
_entity.pdbx_description
1 polymer ?
#
loop_
_entity_poly.entity_id
_entity_poly.type
_entity_poly.pdbx_seq_one_letter_code
_entity_poly.pdbx_strand_id
1 'polypeptide(L)'
;MVKNLEIEDQGQKEKLSSLDSLQRQSYTKSSRGAGQTRGTGAVIGRGLVVRKRRALFIGRVGLIARLWLAHRALSGHWLLRVVWATKRKKKGVGPGWRTLSTDCWAVPRGGVRRAAEPERPGFTPHSGRCSSGRPEIAASKTGTMGCFFSKRRKAGKDSQAEGEEERPKQYSWDQREKVDPKDYMFSGLKDETVGRLPGKVAGQQFLIQDCENCNIYIFDHSATVSIDDCTNCVIFLGPVKGSVFFRNCRDCKCALACQQFRVRDCRKLEVFLCCATQPIIESSTNIKFGCFQWYYPELAFQFKDAGLSIFNNTWSNIHDFTPVSGELNWTLLPEDAVVQDHIPLPTTEELKAVRISTEANRSIVPVSRGQRQKSSDESCLVVLFAGDYTIANARKLIDEMVGKGFFLVQTKEVSMKAEDAQRVFREKAPDFLPLLNKGTVIALEFNGDGAVEGCQHIVNETFNGTKMFVSESKETAYGDVDSFYNFADIQMGV
;
A
#
# COMPACT_ATOMS: atom_id res chain seq x y z
N MET A 1 -34.09 -18.81 26.39
CA MET A 1 -33.24 -17.82 25.70
C MET A 1 -31.75 -17.86 26.09
N VAL A 2 -31.35 -18.45 27.23
CA VAL A 2 -29.92 -18.52 27.60
C VAL A 2 -29.18 -19.76 27.05
N LYS A 3 -29.89 -20.83 26.64
CA LYS A 3 -29.26 -22.05 26.07
C LYS A 3 -28.92 -21.99 24.58
N ASN A 4 -29.40 -20.99 23.84
CA ASN A 4 -29.10 -20.87 22.40
C ASN A 4 -27.82 -20.07 22.13
N LEU A 5 -27.34 -19.27 23.09
CA LEU A 5 -26.10 -18.49 22.97
C LEU A 5 -24.84 -19.34 23.20
N GLU A 6 -24.91 -20.37 24.06
CA GLU A 6 -23.78 -21.29 24.29
C GLU A 6 -23.53 -22.25 23.11
N ILE A 7 -24.56 -22.57 22.32
CA ILE A 7 -24.45 -23.44 21.14
C ILE A 7 -23.86 -22.67 19.95
N GLU A 8 -24.10 -21.35 19.84
CA GLU A 8 -23.46 -20.51 18.83
C GLU A 8 -21.97 -20.24 19.13
N ASP A 9 -21.58 -20.12 20.41
CA ASP A 9 -20.17 -19.93 20.81
C ASP A 9 -19.32 -21.19 20.60
N GLN A 10 -19.88 -22.39 20.83
CA GLN A 10 -19.21 -23.66 20.50
C GLN A 10 -19.07 -23.86 18.98
N GLY A 11 -20.06 -23.45 18.19
CA GLY A 11 -19.99 -23.47 16.73
C GLY A 11 -18.97 -22.49 16.12
N GLN A 12 -18.59 -21.44 16.85
CA GLN A 12 -17.54 -20.49 16.42
C GLN A 12 -16.12 -21.00 16.73
N LYS A 13 -15.91 -21.69 17.86
CA LYS A 13 -14.63 -22.33 18.18
C LYS A 13 -14.26 -23.48 17.23
N GLU A 14 -15.24 -24.23 16.73
CA GLU A 14 -15.01 -25.29 15.75
C GLU A 14 -14.69 -24.75 14.34
N LYS A 15 -15.17 -23.56 13.98
CA LYS A 15 -14.86 -22.93 12.67
C LYS A 15 -13.50 -22.25 12.62
N LEU A 16 -13.00 -21.69 13.74
CA LEU A 16 -11.62 -21.21 13.81
C LEU A 16 -10.62 -22.38 13.77
N SER A 17 -10.92 -23.51 14.42
CA SER A 17 -10.06 -24.71 14.34
C SER A 17 -10.08 -25.37 12.96
N SER A 18 -11.17 -25.21 12.18
CA SER A 18 -11.25 -25.70 10.80
C SER A 18 -10.39 -24.87 9.83
N LEU A 19 -10.21 -23.57 10.08
CA LEU A 19 -9.29 -22.72 9.30
C LEU A 19 -7.83 -23.04 9.60
N ASP A 20 -7.48 -23.31 10.87
CA ASP A 20 -6.15 -23.76 11.28
C ASP A 20 -5.76 -25.15 10.72
N SER A 21 -6.74 -26.04 10.54
CA SER A 21 -6.51 -27.38 9.99
C SER A 21 -6.33 -27.39 8.47
N LEU A 22 -6.94 -26.45 7.74
CA LEU A 22 -6.68 -26.22 6.32
C LEU A 22 -5.26 -25.67 6.08
N GLN A 23 -4.71 -24.89 7.01
CA GLN A 23 -3.31 -24.44 6.99
C GLN A 23 -2.31 -25.57 7.34
N ARG A 24 -2.70 -26.58 8.13
CA ARG A 24 -1.84 -27.73 8.49
C ARG A 24 -1.69 -28.80 7.39
N GLN A 25 -2.68 -28.97 6.50
CA GLN A 25 -2.63 -30.00 5.46
C GLN A 25 -1.76 -29.63 4.24
N SER A 26 -1.48 -28.34 4.03
CA SER A 26 -0.65 -27.86 2.93
C SER A 26 0.87 -27.90 3.22
N TYR A 27 1.29 -28.02 4.49
CA TYR A 27 2.71 -27.96 4.89
C TYR A 27 3.34 -29.27 5.38
N THR A 28 2.61 -30.39 5.46
CA THR A 28 3.16 -31.69 5.92
C THR A 28 3.63 -32.63 4.80
N LYS A 29 3.74 -32.16 3.56
CA LYS A 29 4.37 -32.89 2.43
C LYS A 29 5.73 -32.32 2.02
N SER A 30 6.58 -31.97 2.99
CA SER A 30 8.01 -31.77 2.72
C SER A 30 8.83 -31.85 4.02
N SER A 31 9.02 -33.05 4.53
CA SER A 31 10.18 -33.47 5.36
C SER A 31 9.83 -34.74 6.12
N ARG A 32 10.46 -35.85 5.75
CA ARG A 32 10.94 -36.95 6.61
C ARG A 32 11.22 -38.17 5.76
N GLY A 33 12.50 -38.54 5.68
CA GLY A 33 12.95 -39.79 5.08
C GLY A 33 14.43 -40.01 5.32
N ALA A 34 14.81 -40.55 6.48
CA ALA A 34 16.04 -41.34 6.69
C ALA A 34 16.01 -42.08 8.03
N GLY A 35 16.18 -43.41 7.98
CA GLY A 35 16.49 -44.34 9.09
C GLY A 35 15.29 -44.77 9.95
N GLN A 36 15.11 -46.01 10.41
CA GLN A 36 15.86 -47.26 10.28
C GLN A 36 14.92 -48.42 10.75
N THR A 37 15.31 -49.64 10.43
CA THR A 37 14.60 -50.94 10.37
C THR A 37 14.12 -51.63 11.67
N ARG A 38 13.18 -52.59 11.47
CA ARG A 38 12.76 -53.81 12.23
C ARG A 38 11.38 -53.66 12.90
N GLY A 39 10.43 -54.61 12.89
CA GLY A 39 10.31 -55.95 12.30
C GLY A 39 8.90 -56.54 12.59
N THR A 40 8.48 -57.49 11.75
CA THR A 40 7.56 -58.65 11.95
C THR A 40 6.05 -58.51 12.23
N GLY A 41 5.27 -59.35 11.51
CA GLY A 41 3.88 -59.83 11.78
C GLY A 41 2.82 -59.28 10.82
N ALA A 42 2.55 -59.89 9.65
CA ALA A 42 1.52 -60.92 9.37
C ALA A 42 0.11 -60.50 9.87
N VAL A 43 -0.94 -60.32 9.04
CA VAL A 43 -1.74 -61.37 8.36
C VAL A 43 -2.82 -60.70 7.46
N ILE A 44 -2.97 -61.19 6.21
CA ILE A 44 -4.18 -61.43 5.37
C ILE A 44 -5.33 -60.40 5.41
N GLY A 45 -5.92 -59.86 4.34
CA GLY A 45 -5.86 -60.07 2.88
C GLY A 45 -7.11 -59.44 2.24
N ARG A 46 -7.04 -59.04 0.95
CA ARG A 46 -8.10 -59.09 -0.11
C ARG A 46 -7.83 -58.09 -1.25
N GLY A 47 -7.94 -58.60 -2.49
CA GLY A 47 -8.33 -57.92 -3.75
C GLY A 47 -7.38 -56.84 -4.28
N LEU A 48 -6.42 -57.12 -5.17
CA LEU A 48 -6.62 -57.27 -6.63
C LEU A 48 -7.49 -56.14 -7.24
N VAL A 49 -6.85 -55.13 -7.84
CA VAL A 49 -7.17 -54.51 -9.15
C VAL A 49 -6.25 -53.28 -9.40
N VAL A 50 -5.72 -53.19 -10.63
CA VAL A 50 -4.91 -52.13 -11.26
C VAL A 50 -3.38 -52.09 -11.05
N ARG A 51 -2.72 -53.13 -11.58
CA ARG A 51 -1.46 -52.96 -12.31
C ARG A 51 -1.74 -52.19 -13.62
N LYS A 52 -1.36 -50.91 -13.69
CA LYS A 52 -0.91 -50.15 -14.90
C LYS A 52 -1.04 -48.64 -14.62
N ARG A 53 -0.01 -48.03 -14.00
CA ARG A 53 0.33 -46.59 -14.10
C ARG A 53 1.59 -46.20 -13.30
N ARG A 54 2.60 -47.07 -13.26
CA ARG A 54 3.91 -46.77 -12.64
C ARG A 54 5.08 -46.60 -13.63
N ALA A 55 4.78 -46.50 -14.92
CA ALA A 55 5.79 -46.31 -15.97
C ALA A 55 5.77 -44.92 -16.64
N LEU A 56 4.92 -43.98 -16.19
CA LEU A 56 4.85 -42.62 -16.78
C LEU A 56 5.33 -41.48 -15.87
N PHE A 57 5.85 -41.79 -14.67
CA PHE A 57 6.23 -40.76 -13.69
C PHE A 57 7.75 -40.54 -13.57
N ILE A 58 8.58 -41.41 -14.16
CA ILE A 58 10.05 -41.29 -14.14
C ILE A 58 10.57 -40.49 -15.35
N GLY A 59 9.76 -40.26 -16.38
CA GLY A 59 10.14 -39.46 -17.56
C GLY A 59 9.92 -37.93 -17.44
N ARG A 60 9.20 -37.45 -16.42
CA ARG A 60 8.85 -36.00 -16.29
C ARG A 60 9.67 -35.23 -15.26
N VAL A 61 10.37 -35.91 -14.35
CA VAL A 61 11.23 -35.25 -13.34
C VAL A 61 12.61 -34.89 -13.95
N GLY A 62 13.07 -35.61 -14.97
CA GLY A 62 14.34 -35.31 -15.65
C GLY A 62 14.32 -34.09 -16.60
N LEU A 63 13.15 -33.67 -17.09
CA LEU A 63 13.03 -32.55 -18.03
C LEU A 63 13.00 -31.18 -17.32
N ILE A 64 12.42 -31.12 -16.11
CA ILE A 64 12.33 -29.89 -15.31
C ILE A 64 13.70 -29.52 -14.71
N ALA A 65 14.51 -30.51 -14.33
CA ALA A 65 15.88 -30.27 -13.85
C ALA A 65 16.82 -29.73 -14.95
N ARG A 66 16.62 -30.13 -16.21
CA ARG A 66 17.41 -29.63 -17.35
C ARG A 66 17.02 -28.20 -17.79
N LEU A 67 15.76 -27.82 -17.64
CA LEU A 67 15.29 -26.45 -17.92
C LEU A 67 15.72 -25.43 -16.86
N TRP A 68 15.84 -25.84 -15.60
CA TRP A 68 16.30 -24.95 -14.51
C TRP A 68 17.81 -24.66 -14.58
N LEU A 69 18.62 -25.63 -15.01
CA LEU A 69 20.07 -25.45 -15.22
C LEU A 69 20.40 -24.61 -16.46
N ALA A 70 19.59 -24.65 -17.52
CA ALA A 70 19.76 -23.80 -18.70
C ALA A 70 19.43 -22.32 -18.44
N HIS A 71 18.45 -22.03 -17.58
CA HIS A 71 18.06 -20.65 -17.24
C HIS A 71 19.10 -19.95 -16.33
N ARG A 72 19.88 -20.71 -15.57
CA ARG A 72 20.94 -20.18 -14.68
C ARG A 72 22.26 -19.88 -15.43
N ALA A 73 22.45 -20.41 -16.64
CA ALA A 73 23.63 -20.20 -17.47
C ALA A 73 23.53 -18.96 -18.39
N LEU A 74 22.32 -18.45 -18.65
CA LEU A 74 22.10 -17.27 -19.52
C LEU A 74 22.09 -15.94 -18.76
N SER A 75 21.92 -15.95 -17.43
CA SER A 75 22.01 -14.75 -16.58
C SER A 75 23.43 -14.46 -16.06
N GLY A 76 24.41 -15.33 -16.33
CA GLY A 76 25.81 -15.18 -15.90
C GLY A 76 26.74 -14.48 -16.89
N HIS A 77 26.29 -14.21 -18.12
CA HIS A 77 27.15 -13.66 -19.19
C HIS A 77 26.95 -12.16 -19.49
N TRP A 78 26.06 -11.47 -18.77
CA TRP A 78 25.81 -10.03 -18.96
C TRP A 78 26.44 -9.11 -17.90
N LEU A 79 27.04 -9.65 -16.82
CA LEU A 79 27.69 -8.84 -15.77
C LEU A 79 29.23 -8.73 -15.87
N LEU A 80 29.85 -9.35 -16.88
CA LEU A 80 31.33 -9.37 -17.02
C LEU A 80 31.88 -8.46 -18.12
N ARG A 81 31.06 -7.57 -18.71
CA ARG A 81 31.50 -6.61 -19.75
C ARG A 81 31.44 -5.13 -19.38
N VAL A 82 31.01 -4.75 -18.16
CA VAL A 82 30.96 -3.34 -17.73
C VAL A 82 32.05 -2.95 -16.71
N VAL A 83 32.83 -3.92 -16.19
CA VAL A 83 33.89 -3.65 -15.18
C VAL A 83 35.29 -3.42 -15.80
N TRP A 84 35.40 -3.32 -17.13
CA TRP A 84 36.70 -3.15 -17.81
C TRP A 84 36.99 -1.77 -18.43
N ALA A 85 36.26 -0.73 -18.02
CA ALA A 85 36.56 0.64 -18.45
C ALA A 85 36.33 1.64 -17.32
N THR A 86 37.27 1.69 -16.36
CA THR A 86 37.79 2.93 -15.72
C THR A 86 38.65 2.58 -14.50
N LYS A 87 39.93 2.22 -14.70
CA LYS A 87 41.03 2.52 -13.74
C LYS A 87 42.40 2.08 -14.27
N ARG A 88 43.14 3.02 -14.88
CA ARG A 88 44.62 3.19 -14.84
C ARG A 88 44.86 4.65 -15.22
N LYS A 89 45.48 5.54 -14.43
CA LYS A 89 46.76 5.49 -13.70
C LYS A 89 46.61 6.25 -12.36
N LYS A 90 47.02 5.72 -11.19
CA LYS A 90 48.39 5.71 -10.59
C LYS A 90 49.05 7.09 -10.62
N LYS A 91 49.68 7.65 -9.58
CA LYS A 91 50.05 7.36 -8.17
C LYS A 91 50.58 8.74 -7.69
N GLY A 92 50.22 9.27 -6.52
CA GLY A 92 50.95 9.03 -5.26
C GLY A 92 51.77 10.27 -4.85
N VAL A 93 52.05 10.37 -3.54
CA VAL A 93 52.94 11.32 -2.81
C VAL A 93 52.23 12.55 -2.20
N GLY A 94 52.04 12.54 -0.87
CA GLY A 94 51.89 13.76 -0.02
C GLY A 94 53.27 14.27 0.43
N PRO A 95 53.44 15.10 1.49
CA PRO A 95 52.50 15.83 2.35
C PRO A 95 52.80 17.36 2.39
N GLY A 96 52.05 18.17 3.16
CA GLY A 96 52.51 19.53 3.47
C GLY A 96 51.50 20.46 4.15
N TRP A 97 51.74 20.73 5.42
CA TRP A 97 51.10 21.76 6.24
C TRP A 97 51.50 23.19 5.81
N ARG A 98 50.58 24.16 5.97
CA ARG A 98 50.74 25.58 6.39
C ARG A 98 49.41 26.31 6.19
N THR A 99 48.68 26.64 7.26
CA THR A 99 48.66 27.91 8.03
C THR A 99 48.27 29.16 7.23
N LEU A 100 47.20 29.80 7.70
CA LEU A 100 46.92 31.25 7.90
C LEU A 100 45.42 31.48 7.58
N SER A 101 44.59 31.80 8.59
CA SER A 101 44.39 33.18 9.08
C SER A 101 43.80 34.03 7.95
N THR A 102 42.62 34.64 8.02
CA THR A 102 42.02 35.42 9.12
C THR A 102 40.62 35.82 8.62
N ASP A 103 39.67 36.02 9.56
CA ASP A 103 38.79 37.20 9.68
C ASP A 103 38.13 37.78 8.41
N CYS A 104 36.89 38.27 8.38
CA CYS A 104 35.92 38.66 9.40
C CYS A 104 34.73 39.22 8.58
N TRP A 105 33.49 39.07 9.09
CA TRP A 105 32.39 40.06 9.03
C TRP A 105 31.85 40.47 7.64
N ALA A 106 30.63 40.93 7.44
CA ALA A 106 29.40 40.98 8.20
C ALA A 106 28.29 41.36 7.20
N VAL A 107 27.06 41.12 7.64
CA VAL A 107 25.79 41.63 7.10
C VAL A 107 25.82 43.14 6.82
N PRO A 108 24.99 43.62 5.89
CA PRO A 108 24.17 44.77 6.24
C PRO A 108 22.67 44.58 5.92
N ARG A 109 21.86 45.16 6.81
CA ARG A 109 20.43 45.42 6.65
C ARG A 109 20.23 46.69 5.82
N GLY A 110 19.04 46.81 5.22
CA GLY A 110 18.32 48.08 5.18
C GLY A 110 17.65 48.43 3.86
N GLY A 111 16.40 48.92 3.95
CA GLY A 111 15.90 49.90 2.98
C GLY A 111 14.50 49.64 2.42
N VAL A 112 13.49 50.23 3.07
CA VAL A 112 12.13 50.48 2.56
C VAL A 112 12.17 51.51 1.42
N ARG A 113 11.32 51.35 0.37
CA ARG A 113 10.64 52.44 -0.35
C ARG A 113 9.51 51.93 -1.27
N ARG A 114 8.40 52.67 -1.29
CA ARG A 114 7.23 52.57 -2.20
C ARG A 114 7.51 53.26 -3.55
N ALA A 115 6.84 52.81 -4.61
CA ALA A 115 6.20 53.57 -5.72
C ALA A 115 5.99 52.58 -6.90
N ALA A 116 4.75 52.26 -7.29
CA ALA A 116 3.89 52.94 -8.27
C ALA A 116 3.97 52.29 -9.67
N GLU A 117 2.80 51.97 -10.23
CA GLU A 117 2.55 51.47 -11.59
C GLU A 117 3.09 52.42 -12.69
N PRO A 118 3.21 51.92 -13.93
CA PRO A 118 2.24 52.37 -14.93
C PRO A 118 1.75 51.30 -15.92
N GLU A 119 0.77 51.74 -16.69
CA GLU A 119 -0.25 51.06 -17.49
C GLU A 119 0.19 50.29 -18.76
N ARG A 120 -0.79 49.55 -19.29
CA ARG A 120 -0.84 48.81 -20.57
C ARG A 120 -0.83 49.72 -21.80
N PRO A 121 -0.62 49.16 -23.01
CA PRO A 121 -1.77 48.81 -23.89
C PRO A 121 -1.55 47.43 -24.58
N GLY A 122 -2.51 46.60 -24.95
CA GLY A 122 -3.82 46.85 -25.55
C GLY A 122 -3.77 46.62 -27.06
N PHE A 123 -3.89 45.38 -27.56
CA PHE A 123 -4.21 45.07 -28.97
C PHE A 123 -4.82 43.67 -29.13
N THR A 124 -5.96 43.62 -29.83
CA THR A 124 -6.68 42.45 -30.40
C THR A 124 -7.22 42.89 -31.77
N PRO A 125 -7.83 42.02 -32.60
CA PRO A 125 -7.35 40.77 -33.19
C PRO A 125 -7.43 40.82 -34.73
N HIS A 126 -6.80 39.89 -35.46
CA HIS A 126 -7.16 39.65 -36.87
C HIS A 126 -7.26 38.18 -37.25
N SER A 127 -8.38 37.92 -37.90
CA SER A 127 -8.84 36.75 -38.65
C SER A 127 -7.93 36.35 -39.82
N GLY A 128 -7.86 35.05 -40.11
CA GLY A 128 -7.26 34.54 -41.35
C GLY A 128 -7.46 33.04 -41.54
N ARG A 129 -8.61 32.67 -42.11
CA ARG A 129 -8.94 31.33 -42.64
C ARG A 129 -8.09 31.06 -43.89
N CYS A 130 -7.50 29.89 -44.04
CA CYS A 130 -7.03 29.41 -45.34
C CYS A 130 -7.16 27.89 -45.48
N SER A 131 -7.76 27.50 -46.60
CA SER A 131 -8.13 26.16 -47.02
C SER A 131 -7.43 25.82 -48.33
N SER A 132 -7.23 24.51 -48.55
CA SER A 132 -7.06 23.83 -49.84
C SER A 132 -5.83 24.10 -50.74
N GLY A 133 -5.26 23.03 -51.28
CA GLY A 133 -4.60 23.05 -52.60
C GLY A 133 -3.30 22.26 -52.73
N ARG A 134 -3.36 21.11 -53.42
CA ARG A 134 -2.24 20.33 -53.96
C ARG A 134 -1.38 21.15 -54.94
N PRO A 135 -0.21 20.60 -55.33
CA PRO A 135 0.09 20.50 -56.76
C PRO A 135 0.42 19.07 -57.21
N GLU A 136 -0.13 18.70 -58.38
CA GLU A 136 0.29 17.60 -59.24
C GLU A 136 1.59 17.95 -59.98
N ILE A 137 2.47 16.96 -60.18
CA ILE A 137 3.47 16.97 -61.26
C ILE A 137 3.43 15.61 -61.96
N ALA A 138 3.26 15.68 -63.29
CA ALA A 138 3.10 14.58 -64.21
C ALA A 138 4.42 13.90 -64.62
N ALA A 139 4.29 12.70 -65.18
CA ALA A 139 5.33 11.72 -65.49
C ALA A 139 6.11 11.96 -66.80
N SER A 140 7.33 11.40 -66.88
CA SER A 140 7.89 10.89 -68.15
C SER A 140 8.91 9.74 -67.97
N LYS A 141 8.55 8.61 -68.59
CA LYS A 141 9.26 7.39 -69.08
C LYS A 141 10.80 7.30 -69.00
N THR A 142 11.34 6.14 -68.60
CA THR A 142 11.97 5.06 -69.43
C THR A 142 13.00 4.24 -68.62
N GLY A 143 13.14 2.94 -68.91
CA GLY A 143 14.34 2.16 -68.56
C GLY A 143 14.11 0.83 -67.84
N THR A 144 13.79 -0.22 -68.60
CA THR A 144 13.65 -1.61 -68.15
C THR A 144 14.99 -2.35 -68.23
N MET A 145 15.40 -3.06 -67.17
CA MET A 145 16.21 -4.28 -67.27
C MET A 145 16.01 -5.14 -66.01
N GLY A 146 15.34 -6.28 -66.18
CA GLY A 146 15.20 -7.33 -65.17
C GLY A 146 15.22 -8.69 -65.89
N CYS A 147 16.19 -9.51 -65.53
CA CYS A 147 16.57 -10.73 -66.24
C CYS A 147 15.55 -11.88 -66.13
N PHE A 148 15.53 -12.62 -67.23
CA PHE A 148 14.92 -13.92 -67.55
C PHE A 148 14.81 -14.96 -66.42
N PHE A 149 13.63 -15.55 -66.28
CA PHE A 149 13.46 -16.95 -65.88
C PHE A 149 12.47 -17.65 -66.83
N SER A 150 12.92 -18.74 -67.46
CA SER A 150 12.19 -19.55 -68.43
C SER A 150 11.41 -20.68 -67.75
N LYS A 151 10.18 -20.93 -68.23
CA LYS A 151 9.32 -22.06 -67.86
C LYS A 151 9.63 -23.29 -68.73
N ARG A 152 9.58 -24.51 -68.17
CA ARG A 152 8.88 -25.65 -68.82
C ARG A 152 8.52 -26.78 -67.83
N ARG A 153 7.33 -27.35 -68.02
CA ARG A 153 6.64 -28.41 -67.24
C ARG A 153 6.86 -29.83 -67.78
N LYS A 154 6.81 -30.83 -66.89
CA LYS A 154 6.02 -32.11 -66.89
C LYS A 154 6.57 -32.99 -65.75
N ALA A 155 5.86 -33.49 -64.72
CA ALA A 155 4.59 -34.23 -64.55
C ALA A 155 4.91 -35.66 -64.04
N GLY A 156 4.40 -36.03 -62.84
CA GLY A 156 4.40 -37.40 -62.30
C GLY A 156 4.16 -37.48 -60.77
N LYS A 157 2.90 -37.81 -60.40
CA LYS A 157 2.32 -38.51 -59.20
C LYS A 157 3.26 -39.00 -58.08
N ASP A 158 2.90 -39.14 -56.81
CA ASP A 158 1.72 -38.99 -55.93
C ASP A 158 2.35 -38.98 -54.50
N SER A 159 1.91 -38.20 -53.52
CA SER A 159 1.14 -38.70 -52.35
C SER A 159 0.92 -37.58 -51.33
N GLN A 160 -0.24 -37.64 -50.66
CA GLN A 160 -0.81 -36.67 -49.73
C GLN A 160 0.05 -36.42 -48.47
N ALA A 161 0.08 -35.17 -48.01
CA ALA A 161 0.17 -34.83 -46.60
C ALA A 161 -0.66 -33.55 -46.35
N GLU A 162 -1.46 -33.62 -45.29
CA GLU A 162 -2.59 -32.75 -44.97
C GLU A 162 -2.19 -31.31 -44.64
N GLY A 163 -3.07 -30.36 -44.96
CA GLY A 163 -2.89 -28.95 -44.64
C GLY A 163 -3.02 -28.69 -43.13
N GLU A 164 -1.94 -28.24 -42.51
CA GLU A 164 -2.01 -27.53 -41.25
C GLU A 164 -2.43 -26.08 -41.54
N GLU A 165 -3.67 -25.72 -41.18
CA GLU A 165 -4.07 -24.32 -41.03
C GLU A 165 -3.18 -23.68 -39.96
N GLU A 166 -2.29 -22.77 -40.36
CA GLU A 166 -1.54 -21.92 -39.45
C GLU A 166 -2.53 -21.10 -38.61
N ARG A 167 -2.70 -21.48 -37.34
CA ARG A 167 -3.43 -20.67 -36.36
C ARG A 167 -2.75 -19.30 -36.25
N PRO A 168 -3.48 -18.18 -36.32
CA PRO A 168 -2.87 -16.86 -36.25
C PRO A 168 -2.07 -16.72 -34.94
N LYS A 169 -0.85 -16.19 -35.06
CA LYS A 169 0.06 -15.97 -33.92
C LYS A 169 -0.65 -15.06 -32.91
N GLN A 170 -1.06 -15.64 -31.79
CA GLN A 170 -1.68 -14.92 -30.69
C GLN A 170 -0.56 -14.26 -29.87
N TYR A 171 -0.54 -12.93 -29.85
CA TYR A 171 0.45 -12.17 -29.10
C TYR A 171 -0.07 -11.87 -27.69
N SER A 172 0.82 -11.62 -26.72
CA SER A 172 0.41 -11.42 -25.31
C SER A 172 -0.50 -10.21 -25.09
N TRP A 173 -0.57 -9.28 -26.05
CA TRP A 173 -1.50 -8.16 -26.06
C TRP A 173 -2.91 -8.51 -26.57
N ASP A 174 -3.10 -9.63 -27.27
CA ASP A 174 -4.42 -10.10 -27.71
C ASP A 174 -5.25 -10.72 -26.57
N GLN A 175 -4.62 -10.95 -25.41
CA GLN A 175 -5.24 -11.50 -24.20
C GLN A 175 -5.57 -10.44 -23.14
N ARG A 176 -5.32 -9.15 -23.39
CA ARG A 176 -5.74 -8.10 -22.45
C ARG A 176 -7.26 -8.01 -22.48
N GLU A 177 -7.90 -8.24 -21.34
CA GLU A 177 -9.31 -7.86 -21.17
C GLU A 177 -9.45 -6.39 -21.60
N LYS A 178 -10.45 -6.12 -22.44
CA LYS A 178 -10.74 -4.76 -22.88
C LYS A 178 -11.28 -3.98 -21.68
N VAL A 179 -10.40 -3.27 -21.00
CA VAL A 179 -10.74 -2.37 -19.90
C VAL A 179 -11.44 -1.15 -20.50
N ASP A 180 -12.74 -0.97 -20.27
CA ASP A 180 -13.45 0.24 -20.69
C ASP A 180 -13.12 1.38 -19.69
N PRO A 181 -12.60 2.52 -20.14
CA PRO A 181 -12.38 3.69 -19.27
C PRO A 181 -13.61 4.10 -18.45
N LYS A 182 -14.83 3.83 -18.95
CA LYS A 182 -16.08 4.14 -18.24
C LYS A 182 -16.26 3.34 -16.96
N ASP A 183 -15.67 2.15 -16.86
CA ASP A 183 -15.79 1.32 -15.67
C ASP A 183 -15.01 1.89 -14.47
N TYR A 184 -14.05 2.78 -14.76
CA TYR A 184 -13.13 3.39 -13.80
C TYR A 184 -13.37 4.89 -13.60
N MET A 185 -14.55 5.37 -14.02
CA MET A 185 -14.96 6.73 -13.77
C MET A 185 -16.43 6.86 -13.36
N PHE A 186 -16.69 7.78 -12.45
CA PHE A 186 -18.02 8.32 -12.19
C PHE A 186 -18.01 9.78 -12.60
N SER A 187 -18.89 10.17 -13.52
CA SER A 187 -18.88 11.51 -14.12
C SER A 187 -20.30 12.01 -14.31
N GLY A 188 -20.57 13.24 -13.85
CA GLY A 188 -21.84 13.92 -14.12
C GLY A 188 -23.07 13.29 -13.45
N LEU A 189 -22.86 12.48 -12.39
CA LEU A 189 -23.95 11.82 -11.68
C LEU A 189 -24.64 12.81 -10.73
N LYS A 190 -25.96 12.68 -10.58
CA LYS A 190 -26.75 13.52 -9.67
C LYS A 190 -27.77 12.71 -8.90
N ASP A 191 -27.83 12.91 -7.58
CA ASP A 191 -28.81 12.26 -6.69
C ASP A 191 -28.77 10.71 -6.76
N GLU A 192 -27.59 10.16 -7.02
CA GLU A 192 -27.37 8.73 -7.25
C GLU A 192 -26.52 8.07 -6.16
N THR A 193 -26.77 6.78 -5.90
CA THR A 193 -25.88 5.93 -5.09
C THR A 193 -25.22 4.89 -5.99
N VAL A 194 -23.90 5.00 -6.15
CA VAL A 194 -23.10 4.15 -7.05
C VAL A 194 -21.90 3.55 -6.32
N GLY A 195 -21.32 2.49 -6.87
CA GLY A 195 -20.14 1.90 -6.29
C GLY A 195 -19.46 0.83 -7.12
N ARG A 196 -18.40 0.28 -6.55
CA ARG A 196 -17.64 -0.85 -7.09
C ARG A 196 -17.47 -1.90 -6.00
N LEU A 197 -17.79 -3.14 -6.35
CA LEU A 197 -17.60 -4.30 -5.49
C LEU A 197 -16.13 -4.75 -5.48
N PRO A 198 -15.72 -5.53 -4.47
CA PRO A 198 -14.38 -6.11 -4.43
C PRO A 198 -14.00 -6.83 -5.72
N GLY A 199 -12.78 -6.59 -6.21
CA GLY A 199 -12.23 -7.18 -7.44
C GLY A 199 -12.63 -6.49 -8.74
N LYS A 200 -13.45 -5.42 -8.69
CA LYS A 200 -13.86 -4.67 -9.90
C LYS A 200 -12.89 -3.56 -10.30
N VAL A 201 -12.08 -3.03 -9.38
CA VAL A 201 -11.09 -2.00 -9.68
C VAL A 201 -9.68 -2.60 -9.76
N ALA A 202 -9.37 -3.55 -8.88
CA ALA A 202 -8.15 -4.35 -8.89
C ALA A 202 -6.85 -3.53 -9.10
N GLY A 203 -6.73 -2.40 -8.41
CA GLY A 203 -5.53 -1.56 -8.44
C GLY A 203 -5.40 -0.64 -9.65
N GLN A 204 -6.45 -0.48 -10.46
CA GLN A 204 -6.47 0.55 -11.51
C GLN A 204 -6.67 1.96 -10.95
N GLN A 205 -6.41 2.97 -11.78
CA GLN A 205 -6.75 4.36 -11.47
C GLN A 205 -8.27 4.56 -11.53
N PHE A 206 -8.81 5.42 -10.66
CA PHE A 206 -10.23 5.77 -10.65
C PHE A 206 -10.42 7.30 -10.71
N LEU A 207 -11.47 7.76 -11.39
CA LEU A 207 -11.82 9.18 -11.51
C LEU A 207 -13.26 9.43 -11.03
N ILE A 208 -13.45 10.42 -10.18
CA ILE A 208 -14.78 10.89 -9.77
C ILE A 208 -14.84 12.37 -10.13
N GLN A 209 -15.74 12.77 -11.03
CA GLN A 209 -15.82 14.14 -11.50
C GLN A 209 -17.27 14.61 -11.64
N ASP A 210 -17.53 15.89 -11.41
CA ASP A 210 -18.82 16.54 -11.66
C ASP A 210 -20.03 15.82 -11.01
N CYS A 211 -19.85 15.23 -9.83
CA CYS A 211 -20.92 14.52 -9.12
C CYS A 211 -21.59 15.42 -8.08
N GLU A 212 -22.93 15.37 -7.98
CA GLU A 212 -23.71 16.21 -7.06
C GLU A 212 -24.73 15.37 -6.27
N ASN A 213 -24.77 15.52 -4.94
CA ASN A 213 -25.67 14.76 -4.06
C ASN A 213 -25.53 13.23 -4.20
N CYS A 214 -24.31 12.74 -4.46
CA CYS A 214 -24.07 11.32 -4.71
C CYS A 214 -23.49 10.59 -3.51
N ASN A 215 -23.87 9.32 -3.33
CA ASN A 215 -23.18 8.40 -2.43
C ASN A 215 -22.34 7.43 -3.26
N ILE A 216 -21.02 7.45 -3.08
CA ILE A 216 -20.06 6.73 -3.91
C ILE A 216 -19.26 5.78 -3.02
N TYR A 217 -19.32 4.47 -3.30
CA TYR A 217 -18.61 3.46 -2.50
C TYR A 217 -17.72 2.58 -3.38
N ILE A 218 -16.40 2.73 -3.25
CA ILE A 218 -15.43 1.91 -3.98
C ILE A 218 -14.83 0.90 -2.99
N PHE A 219 -15.39 -0.30 -2.92
CA PHE A 219 -14.95 -1.38 -2.02
C PHE A 219 -13.80 -2.21 -2.61
N ASP A 220 -12.80 -1.53 -3.18
CA ASP A 220 -11.63 -2.18 -3.76
C ASP A 220 -10.39 -1.28 -3.69
N HIS A 221 -9.20 -1.88 -3.83
CA HIS A 221 -7.96 -1.14 -3.89
C HIS A 221 -7.77 -0.48 -5.26
N SER A 222 -7.13 0.69 -5.25
CA SER A 222 -6.90 1.52 -6.45
C SER A 222 -5.45 2.00 -6.52
N ALA A 223 -4.96 2.34 -7.72
CA ALA A 223 -3.63 2.95 -7.87
C ALA A 223 -3.61 4.41 -7.39
N THR A 224 -4.56 5.20 -7.87
CA THR A 224 -4.72 6.63 -7.58
C THR A 224 -6.17 7.03 -7.83
N VAL A 225 -6.66 8.00 -7.08
CA VAL A 225 -8.04 8.50 -7.22
C VAL A 225 -8.04 10.03 -7.26
N SER A 226 -8.66 10.57 -8.31
CA SER A 226 -8.92 12.02 -8.44
C SER A 226 -10.40 12.30 -8.26
N ILE A 227 -10.72 13.32 -7.46
CA ILE A 227 -12.09 13.71 -7.12
C ILE A 227 -12.22 15.20 -7.43
N ASP A 228 -12.96 15.50 -8.49
CA ASP A 228 -13.00 16.81 -9.11
C ASP A 228 -14.42 17.37 -9.12
N ASP A 229 -14.58 18.63 -8.74
CA ASP A 229 -15.82 19.40 -8.93
C ASP A 229 -17.07 18.70 -8.32
N CYS A 230 -16.88 17.96 -7.22
CA CYS A 230 -17.95 17.23 -6.55
C CYS A 230 -18.61 18.05 -5.44
N THR A 231 -19.93 17.93 -5.31
CA THR A 231 -20.75 18.71 -4.37
C THR A 231 -21.66 17.81 -3.54
N ASN A 232 -21.63 17.97 -2.22
CA ASN A 232 -22.54 17.26 -1.30
C ASN A 232 -22.51 15.73 -1.50
N CYS A 233 -21.30 15.17 -1.68
CA CYS A 233 -21.12 13.74 -1.91
C CYS A 233 -20.64 13.01 -0.66
N VAL A 234 -21.13 11.79 -0.45
CA VAL A 234 -20.58 10.82 0.51
C VAL A 234 -19.68 9.86 -0.24
N ILE A 235 -18.42 9.71 0.18
CA ILE A 235 -17.43 8.93 -0.58
C ILE A 235 -16.68 7.95 0.32
N PHE A 236 -16.83 6.65 0.07
CA PHE A 236 -15.95 5.62 0.61
C PHE A 236 -14.95 5.17 -0.46
N LEU A 237 -13.66 5.19 -0.14
CA LEU A 237 -12.61 4.62 -0.98
C LEU A 237 -11.86 3.53 -0.21
N GLY A 238 -11.74 2.37 -0.84
CA GLY A 238 -10.79 1.35 -0.42
C GLY A 238 -9.33 1.83 -0.50
N PRO A 239 -8.37 0.96 -0.14
CA PRO A 239 -6.96 1.32 -0.05
C PRO A 239 -6.37 1.82 -1.38
N VAL A 240 -5.85 3.05 -1.38
CA VAL A 240 -5.25 3.69 -2.56
C VAL A 240 -3.73 3.66 -2.46
N LYS A 241 -3.09 2.88 -3.32
CA LYS A 241 -1.63 2.69 -3.30
C LYS A 241 -0.84 4.00 -3.39
N GLY A 242 -1.31 4.94 -4.19
CA GLY A 242 -0.69 6.23 -4.41
C GLY A 242 -1.45 7.38 -3.75
N SER A 243 -1.82 8.36 -4.56
CA SER A 243 -2.45 9.59 -4.08
C SER A 243 -3.97 9.56 -4.18
N VAL A 244 -4.63 10.20 -3.23
CA VAL A 244 -6.00 10.70 -3.38
C VAL A 244 -5.95 12.21 -3.47
N PHE A 245 -6.57 12.77 -4.50
CA PHE A 245 -6.55 14.21 -4.76
C PHE A 245 -7.96 14.77 -4.92
N PHE A 246 -8.37 15.62 -3.97
CA PHE A 246 -9.59 16.42 -4.06
C PHE A 246 -9.29 17.79 -4.68
N ARG A 247 -10.07 18.17 -5.70
CA ARG A 247 -10.00 19.49 -6.36
C ARG A 247 -11.40 20.07 -6.50
N ASN A 248 -11.59 21.34 -6.15
CA ASN A 248 -12.86 22.05 -6.31
C ASN A 248 -14.08 21.36 -5.65
N CYS A 249 -13.87 20.58 -4.58
CA CYS A 249 -14.95 19.83 -3.93
C CYS A 249 -15.57 20.62 -2.77
N ARG A 250 -16.87 20.47 -2.58
CA ARG A 250 -17.61 21.17 -1.51
C ARG A 250 -18.61 20.29 -0.78
N ASP A 251 -18.67 20.45 0.54
CA ASP A 251 -19.64 19.78 1.43
C ASP A 251 -19.61 18.24 1.31
N CYS A 252 -18.44 17.64 1.03
CA CYS A 252 -18.30 16.19 0.90
C CYS A 252 -17.85 15.53 2.21
N LYS A 253 -18.33 14.31 2.46
CA LYS A 253 -17.97 13.48 3.61
C LYS A 253 -17.32 12.19 3.14
N CYS A 254 -16.15 11.85 3.66
CA CYS A 254 -15.30 10.83 3.05
C CYS A 254 -14.68 9.88 4.08
N ALA A 255 -14.54 8.59 3.75
CA ALA A 255 -13.66 7.65 4.46
C ALA A 255 -12.74 6.99 3.44
N LEU A 256 -11.44 7.08 3.66
CA LEU A 256 -10.45 6.60 2.70
C LEU A 256 -9.11 6.28 3.33
N ALA A 257 -8.39 5.35 2.69
CA ALA A 257 -7.01 5.03 3.01
C ALA A 257 -6.12 5.28 1.79
N CYS A 258 -4.99 5.95 1.96
CA CYS A 258 -4.08 6.29 0.87
C CYS A 258 -2.61 6.43 1.31
N GLN A 259 -1.69 6.40 0.35
CA GLN A 259 -0.29 6.75 0.64
C GLN A 259 -0.12 8.27 0.80
N GLN A 260 -0.71 9.06 -0.10
CA GLN A 260 -0.64 10.52 -0.09
C GLN A 260 -2.04 11.12 -0.18
N PHE A 261 -2.33 12.09 0.68
CA PHE A 261 -3.60 12.82 0.69
C PHE A 261 -3.38 14.27 0.30
N ARG A 262 -4.12 14.74 -0.72
CA ARG A 262 -4.02 16.11 -1.24
C ARG A 262 -5.40 16.72 -1.39
N VAL A 263 -5.53 17.97 -0.98
CA VAL A 263 -6.75 18.78 -1.14
C VAL A 263 -6.36 20.13 -1.69
N ARG A 264 -7.04 20.56 -2.76
CA ARG A 264 -6.88 21.90 -3.33
C ARG A 264 -8.23 22.53 -3.65
N ASP A 265 -8.39 23.81 -3.36
CA ASP A 265 -9.59 24.58 -3.72
C ASP A 265 -10.90 23.97 -3.18
N CYS A 266 -10.87 23.34 -2.01
CA CYS A 266 -12.03 22.65 -1.43
C CYS A 266 -12.61 23.38 -0.22
N ARG A 267 -13.89 23.11 0.08
CA ARG A 267 -14.58 23.73 1.21
C ARG A 267 -15.45 22.71 1.96
N LYS A 268 -15.39 22.72 3.30
CA LYS A 268 -16.23 21.86 4.16
C LYS A 268 -16.13 20.38 3.79
N LEU A 269 -14.93 19.83 3.89
CA LEU A 269 -14.72 18.39 3.76
C LEU A 269 -14.63 17.76 5.15
N GLU A 270 -15.26 16.62 5.36
CA GLU A 270 -15.13 15.82 6.58
C GLU A 270 -14.57 14.45 6.23
N VAL A 271 -13.35 14.13 6.69
CA VAL A 271 -12.59 12.98 6.18
C VAL A 271 -12.11 12.07 7.32
N PHE A 272 -12.56 10.82 7.33
CA PHE A 272 -11.98 9.74 8.12
C PHE A 272 -10.81 9.12 7.33
N LEU A 273 -9.59 9.42 7.76
CA LEU A 273 -8.39 9.24 6.95
C LEU A 273 -7.45 8.18 7.54
N CYS A 274 -6.90 7.35 6.66
CA CYS A 274 -5.67 6.60 6.89
C CYS A 274 -4.65 7.06 5.86
N CYS A 275 -3.59 7.75 6.30
CA CYS A 275 -2.57 8.29 5.38
C CYS A 275 -1.17 7.91 5.84
N ALA A 276 -0.40 7.27 4.94
CA ALA A 276 0.97 6.85 5.25
C ALA A 276 1.95 8.02 5.38
N THR A 277 1.64 9.15 4.73
CA THR A 277 2.43 10.39 4.72
C THR A 277 1.64 11.56 5.30
N GLN A 278 2.31 12.70 5.49
CA GLN A 278 1.68 13.92 5.99
C GLN A 278 0.55 14.39 5.03
N PRO A 279 -0.73 14.44 5.47
CA PRO A 279 -1.81 14.97 4.65
C PRO A 279 -1.62 16.45 4.35
N ILE A 280 -1.94 16.86 3.12
CA ILE A 280 -1.69 18.22 2.63
C ILE A 280 -2.99 18.89 2.20
N ILE A 281 -3.15 20.16 2.57
CA ILE A 281 -4.19 21.04 2.06
C ILE A 281 -3.60 22.33 1.44
N GLU A 282 -4.29 22.89 0.47
CA GLU A 282 -3.94 24.13 -0.22
C GLU A 282 -5.23 24.86 -0.64
N SER A 283 -5.28 26.18 -0.48
CA SER A 283 -6.40 27.05 -0.88
C SER A 283 -7.78 26.53 -0.45
N SER A 284 -7.86 25.92 0.73
CA SER A 284 -9.04 25.17 1.20
C SER A 284 -9.46 25.61 2.59
N THR A 285 -10.75 25.50 2.92
CA THR A 285 -11.30 25.99 4.20
C THR A 285 -12.28 25.01 4.84
N ASN A 286 -12.28 24.97 6.17
CA ASN A 286 -13.13 24.10 7.00
C ASN A 286 -12.97 22.61 6.63
N ILE A 287 -11.74 22.13 6.60
CA ILE A 287 -11.41 20.72 6.35
C ILE A 287 -11.28 20.01 7.70
N LYS A 288 -12.06 18.96 7.94
CA LYS A 288 -12.07 18.23 9.21
C LYS A 288 -11.53 16.82 9.03
N PHE A 289 -10.68 16.38 9.96
CA PHE A 289 -10.04 15.07 9.90
C PHE A 289 -10.43 14.19 11.09
N GLY A 290 -10.69 12.91 10.83
CA GLY A 290 -10.86 11.85 11.83
C GLY A 290 -9.99 10.64 11.46
N CYS A 291 -9.75 9.74 12.41
CA CYS A 291 -9.04 8.49 12.11
C CYS A 291 -9.93 7.56 11.26
N PHE A 292 -9.37 6.88 10.28
CA PHE A 292 -10.08 5.84 9.53
C PHE A 292 -10.68 4.78 10.47
N GLN A 293 -11.97 4.50 10.29
CA GLN A 293 -12.70 3.52 11.07
C GLN A 293 -13.69 2.76 10.17
N TRP A 294 -13.24 1.62 9.66
CA TRP A 294 -14.02 0.81 8.71
C TRP A 294 -13.54 -0.64 8.64
N TYR A 295 -14.48 -1.54 8.35
CA TYR A 295 -14.21 -2.96 8.16
C TYR A 295 -15.14 -3.58 7.11
N TYR A 296 -14.58 -4.45 6.27
CA TYR A 296 -15.26 -5.52 5.56
C TYR A 296 -14.25 -6.66 5.30
N PRO A 297 -14.69 -7.91 5.05
CA PRO A 297 -13.79 -9.07 5.01
C PRO A 297 -12.60 -8.95 4.04
N GLU A 298 -12.81 -8.35 2.88
CA GLU A 298 -11.81 -8.20 1.82
C GLU A 298 -10.81 -7.07 2.08
N LEU A 299 -11.14 -6.12 2.96
CA LEU A 299 -10.38 -4.88 3.16
C LEU A 299 -8.94 -5.16 3.59
N ALA A 300 -8.70 -6.16 4.43
CA ALA A 300 -7.36 -6.52 4.90
C ALA A 300 -6.42 -6.92 3.74
N PHE A 301 -6.92 -7.70 2.78
CA PHE A 301 -6.13 -8.09 1.60
C PHE A 301 -5.93 -6.90 0.66
N GLN A 302 -6.93 -6.03 0.54
CA GLN A 302 -6.81 -4.82 -0.27
C GLN A 302 -5.76 -3.84 0.25
N PHE A 303 -5.59 -3.71 1.58
CA PHE A 303 -4.48 -2.93 2.17
C PHE A 303 -3.11 -3.52 1.77
N LYS A 304 -3.00 -4.85 1.81
CA LYS A 304 -1.79 -5.57 1.39
C LYS A 304 -1.51 -5.39 -0.10
N ASP A 305 -2.51 -5.51 -0.96
CA ASP A 305 -2.38 -5.37 -2.41
C ASP A 305 -2.01 -3.92 -2.81
N ALA A 306 -2.54 -2.93 -2.08
CA ALA A 306 -2.13 -1.53 -2.20
C ALA A 306 -0.73 -1.24 -1.63
N GLY A 307 -0.12 -2.17 -0.88
CA GLY A 307 1.17 -1.97 -0.22
C GLY A 307 1.11 -0.96 0.93
N LEU A 308 -0.06 -0.79 1.55
CA LEU A 308 -0.27 0.10 2.69
C LEU A 308 -0.24 -0.69 3.99
N SER A 309 0.59 -0.24 4.95
CA SER A 309 0.53 -0.76 6.31
C SER A 309 -0.61 -0.10 7.08
N ILE A 310 -1.41 -0.91 7.78
CA ILE A 310 -2.44 -0.44 8.70
C ILE A 310 -1.85 0.30 9.93
N PHE A 311 -0.55 0.16 10.16
CA PHE A 311 0.16 0.80 11.28
C PHE A 311 0.82 2.12 10.88
N ASN A 312 0.86 2.47 9.59
CA ASN A 312 1.41 3.75 9.13
C ASN A 312 0.26 4.72 8.84
N ASN A 313 -0.16 5.47 9.87
CA ASN A 313 -1.27 6.40 9.77
C ASN A 313 -0.98 7.73 10.49
N THR A 314 -0.72 8.79 9.73
CA THR A 314 -0.47 10.17 10.22
C THR A 314 -1.64 11.11 9.92
N TRP A 315 -2.88 10.62 10.02
CA TRP A 315 -4.11 11.31 9.62
C TRP A 315 -4.35 12.69 10.23
N SER A 316 -3.78 13.00 11.40
CA SER A 316 -4.03 14.24 12.14
C SER A 316 -2.92 15.29 12.02
N ASN A 317 -1.78 14.97 11.39
CA ASN A 317 -0.65 15.90 11.24
C ASN A 317 -0.75 16.60 9.88
N ILE A 318 -1.57 17.65 9.79
CA ILE A 318 -1.90 18.27 8.50
C ILE A 318 -0.91 19.39 8.16
N HIS A 319 -0.41 19.40 6.93
CA HIS A 319 0.35 20.52 6.39
C HIS A 319 -0.53 21.42 5.52
N ASP A 320 -0.66 22.69 5.91
CA ASP A 320 -1.39 23.71 5.15
C ASP A 320 -0.40 24.61 4.39
N PHE A 321 -0.48 24.60 3.05
CA PHE A 321 0.35 25.45 2.20
C PHE A 321 -0.09 26.91 2.17
N THR A 322 -1.33 27.22 2.55
CA THR A 322 -1.93 28.55 2.46
C THR A 322 -2.59 28.95 3.78
N PRO A 323 -1.85 28.95 4.90
CA PRO A 323 -2.42 29.33 6.19
C PRO A 323 -2.85 30.80 6.17
N VAL A 324 -4.03 31.07 6.72
CA VAL A 324 -4.56 32.43 6.91
C VAL A 324 -4.27 32.87 8.34
N SER A 325 -3.73 34.07 8.53
CA SER A 325 -3.41 34.58 9.86
C SER A 325 -4.67 34.70 10.73
N GLY A 326 -4.68 34.04 11.89
CA GLY A 326 -5.78 34.10 12.85
C GLY A 326 -6.92 33.10 12.63
N GLU A 327 -6.89 32.31 11.55
CA GLU A 327 -7.89 31.28 11.26
C GLU A 327 -7.22 29.93 10.97
N LEU A 328 -7.88 28.84 11.37
CA LEU A 328 -7.45 27.49 11.02
C LEU A 328 -8.30 26.98 9.87
N ASN A 329 -7.66 26.72 8.73
CA ASN A 329 -8.31 26.14 7.56
C ASN A 329 -8.78 24.69 7.78
N TRP A 330 -8.24 24.03 8.81
CA TRP A 330 -8.56 22.66 9.17
C TRP A 330 -8.70 22.46 10.67
N THR A 331 -9.45 21.43 11.05
CA THR A 331 -9.63 21.00 12.44
C THR A 331 -9.74 19.47 12.53
N LEU A 332 -9.77 18.92 13.74
CA LEU A 332 -10.07 17.50 13.94
C LEU A 332 -11.57 17.34 14.22
N LEU A 333 -12.17 16.29 13.67
CA LEU A 333 -13.53 15.88 14.01
C LEU A 333 -13.64 15.56 15.52
N PRO A 334 -14.83 15.68 16.12
CA PRO A 334 -15.07 15.20 17.49
C PRO A 334 -14.62 13.74 17.65
N GLU A 335 -14.11 13.38 18.83
CA GLU A 335 -13.61 12.02 19.09
C GLU A 335 -14.76 11.01 19.22
N ASP A 336 -15.93 11.47 19.63
CA ASP A 336 -17.19 10.73 19.72
C ASP A 336 -18.02 10.76 18.41
N ALA A 337 -17.45 11.27 17.32
CA ALA A 337 -18.12 11.33 16.03
C ALA A 337 -18.45 9.91 15.52
N VAL A 338 -19.75 9.63 15.35
CA VAL A 338 -20.22 8.36 14.83
C VAL A 338 -20.03 8.35 13.31
N VAL A 339 -19.22 7.41 12.82
CA VAL A 339 -18.87 7.30 11.38
C VAL A 339 -20.12 7.28 10.49
N GLN A 340 -21.19 6.59 10.91
CA GLN A 340 -22.43 6.44 10.13
C GLN A 340 -23.20 7.75 9.94
N ASP A 341 -23.06 8.72 10.85
CA ASP A 341 -23.71 10.05 10.73
C ASP A 341 -23.06 10.89 9.63
N HIS A 342 -21.80 10.57 9.30
CA HIS A 342 -21.06 11.21 8.22
C HIS A 342 -21.12 10.38 6.93
N ILE A 343 -21.04 9.07 7.05
CA ILE A 343 -20.92 8.14 5.92
C ILE A 343 -21.92 7.00 6.15
N PRO A 344 -23.18 7.18 5.71
CA PRO A 344 -24.18 6.13 5.84
C PRO A 344 -23.73 4.86 5.11
N LEU A 345 -24.21 3.71 5.59
CA LEU A 345 -24.01 2.45 4.91
C LEU A 345 -24.80 2.41 3.59
N PRO A 346 -24.27 1.78 2.53
CA PRO A 346 -24.98 1.71 1.26
C PRO A 346 -26.28 0.92 1.40
N THR A 347 -27.37 1.45 0.85
CA THR A 347 -28.71 0.86 0.91
C THR A 347 -29.10 0.09 -0.35
N THR A 348 -28.30 0.17 -1.41
CA THR A 348 -28.56 -0.50 -2.69
C THR A 348 -28.30 -2.01 -2.59
N GLU A 349 -29.14 -2.83 -3.24
CA GLU A 349 -29.04 -4.30 -3.21
C GLU A 349 -27.68 -4.79 -3.71
N GLU A 350 -27.09 -4.11 -4.69
CA GLU A 350 -25.77 -4.45 -5.23
C GLU A 350 -24.67 -4.33 -4.19
N LEU A 351 -24.65 -3.23 -3.42
CA LEU A 351 -23.60 -2.93 -2.46
C LEU A 351 -23.82 -3.60 -1.10
N LYS A 352 -25.05 -4.05 -0.79
CA LYS A 352 -25.37 -4.85 0.41
C LYS A 352 -24.61 -6.18 0.48
N ALA A 353 -24.06 -6.66 -0.63
CA ALA A 353 -23.19 -7.84 -0.65
C ALA A 353 -21.93 -7.65 0.22
N VAL A 354 -21.46 -6.41 0.40
CA VAL A 354 -20.27 -6.09 1.21
C VAL A 354 -20.68 -5.97 2.68
N ARG A 355 -20.12 -6.85 3.52
CA ARG A 355 -20.44 -6.90 4.96
C ARG A 355 -19.65 -5.85 5.74
N ILE A 356 -20.21 -4.65 5.82
CA ILE A 356 -19.56 -3.51 6.43
C ILE A 356 -19.78 -3.47 7.94
N SER A 357 -18.75 -3.03 8.66
CA SER A 357 -18.83 -2.62 10.06
C SER A 357 -18.05 -1.33 10.25
N THR A 358 -18.64 -0.37 10.95
CA THR A 358 -18.01 0.91 11.30
C THR A 358 -17.68 1.00 12.79
N GLU A 359 -17.79 -0.11 13.53
CA GLU A 359 -17.40 -0.17 14.94
C GLU A 359 -15.87 -0.01 15.12
N ALA A 360 -15.45 0.74 16.13
CA ALA A 360 -14.05 1.05 16.38
C ALA A 360 -13.18 -0.21 16.61
N ASN A 361 -13.68 -1.17 17.41
CA ASN A 361 -13.01 -2.44 17.71
C ASN A 361 -12.90 -3.40 16.52
N ARG A 362 -13.71 -3.21 15.47
CA ARG A 362 -13.66 -4.04 14.26
C ARG A 362 -12.83 -3.40 13.14
N SER A 363 -12.46 -2.13 13.27
CA SER A 363 -11.73 -1.40 12.24
C SER A 363 -10.45 -2.12 11.82
N ILE A 364 -10.20 -2.16 10.50
CA ILE A 364 -8.94 -2.68 9.96
C ILE A 364 -7.77 -1.77 10.33
N VAL A 365 -7.96 -0.46 10.41
CA VAL A 365 -6.94 0.46 10.91
C VAL A 365 -7.19 0.67 12.41
N PRO A 366 -6.20 0.43 13.29
CA PRO A 366 -6.36 0.74 14.70
C PRO A 366 -6.70 2.22 14.90
N VAL A 367 -7.77 2.51 15.66
CA VAL A 367 -8.22 3.88 15.90
C VAL A 367 -7.21 4.58 16.81
N SER A 368 -6.46 5.54 16.25
CA SER A 368 -5.41 6.27 16.95
C SER A 368 -5.83 7.71 17.25
N ARG A 369 -5.36 8.27 18.37
CA ARG A 369 -5.67 9.66 18.76
C ARG A 369 -4.84 10.69 18.00
N GLY A 370 -3.67 10.32 17.48
CA GLY A 370 -2.77 11.21 16.76
C GLY A 370 -2.39 12.45 17.58
N GLN A 371 -2.60 13.62 17.01
CA GLN A 371 -2.27 14.93 17.58
C GLN A 371 -3.39 15.53 18.45
N ARG A 372 -4.39 14.73 18.86
CA ARG A 372 -5.39 15.18 19.84
C ARG A 372 -4.73 15.52 21.18
N GLN A 373 -5.40 16.38 21.95
CA GLN A 373 -4.94 16.74 23.29
C GLN A 373 -4.88 15.50 24.19
N LYS A 374 -3.70 15.27 24.77
CA LYS A 374 -3.44 14.19 25.73
C LYS A 374 -3.93 14.61 27.12
N SER A 375 -4.50 13.66 27.86
CA SER A 375 -4.96 13.89 29.25
C SER A 375 -3.88 13.58 30.28
N SER A 376 -2.85 12.83 29.89
CA SER A 376 -1.70 12.46 30.71
C SER A 376 -0.40 12.82 29.99
N ASP A 377 0.64 13.13 30.74
CA ASP A 377 2.02 13.33 30.26
C ASP A 377 2.78 12.00 30.10
N GLU A 378 2.26 10.91 30.65
CA GLU A 378 2.87 9.59 30.57
C GLU A 378 2.63 8.94 29.21
N SER A 379 3.71 8.51 28.58
CA SER A 379 3.69 7.73 27.34
C SER A 379 4.34 6.38 27.57
N CYS A 380 4.04 5.38 26.74
CA CYS A 380 4.69 4.09 26.75
C CYS A 380 4.96 3.63 25.32
N LEU A 381 6.22 3.36 24.98
CA LEU A 381 6.58 2.76 23.70
C LEU A 381 6.57 1.24 23.82
N VAL A 382 5.94 0.57 22.86
CA VAL A 382 6.07 -0.87 22.64
C VAL A 382 6.60 -1.11 21.25
N VAL A 383 7.63 -1.95 21.10
CA VAL A 383 8.12 -2.39 19.79
C VAL A 383 8.03 -3.90 19.66
N LEU A 384 7.26 -4.34 18.67
CA LEU A 384 7.08 -5.72 18.28
C LEU A 384 7.96 -6.04 17.08
N PHE A 385 8.59 -7.21 17.08
CA PHE A 385 9.47 -7.65 16.00
C PHE A 385 8.74 -8.58 15.02
N ALA A 386 9.20 -8.62 13.77
CA ALA A 386 8.61 -9.46 12.73
C ALA A 386 8.51 -10.94 13.12
N GLY A 387 7.34 -11.51 12.86
CA GLY A 387 6.96 -12.89 13.15
C GLY A 387 5.53 -13.19 12.68
N ASP A 388 5.16 -14.46 12.66
CA ASP A 388 3.89 -14.92 12.07
C ASP A 388 2.65 -14.33 12.78
N TYR A 389 2.77 -14.02 14.07
CA TYR A 389 1.67 -13.54 14.91
C TYR A 389 1.80 -12.05 15.29
N THR A 390 2.77 -11.32 14.75
CA THR A 390 3.08 -9.94 15.20
C THR A 390 1.90 -8.98 15.03
N ILE A 391 1.17 -9.05 13.91
CA ILE A 391 -0.01 -8.21 13.66
C ILE A 391 -1.14 -8.55 14.64
N ALA A 392 -1.37 -9.84 14.90
CA ALA A 392 -2.38 -10.29 15.85
C ALA A 392 -2.03 -9.87 17.29
N ASN A 393 -0.74 -9.98 17.66
CA ASN A 393 -0.24 -9.55 18.96
C ASN A 393 -0.36 -8.03 19.15
N ALA A 394 -0.05 -7.24 18.11
CA ALA A 394 -0.23 -5.79 18.14
C ALA A 394 -1.70 -5.42 18.39
N ARG A 395 -2.64 -6.03 17.65
CA ARG A 395 -4.07 -5.80 17.85
C ARG A 395 -4.54 -6.19 19.24
N LYS A 396 -4.16 -7.39 19.70
CA LYS A 396 -4.53 -7.87 21.03
C LYS A 396 -4.00 -6.93 22.12
N LEU A 397 -2.76 -6.45 22.01
CA LEU A 397 -2.20 -5.51 22.97
C LEU A 397 -2.94 -4.16 22.96
N ILE A 398 -3.32 -3.66 21.78
CA ILE A 398 -4.15 -2.46 21.65
C ILE A 398 -5.49 -2.67 22.34
N ASP A 399 -6.17 -3.80 22.10
CA ASP A 399 -7.48 -4.10 22.69
C ASP A 399 -7.40 -4.18 24.22
N GLU A 400 -6.37 -4.84 24.78
CA GLU A 400 -6.15 -4.93 26.23
C GLU A 400 -5.84 -3.57 26.85
N MET A 401 -4.98 -2.77 26.23
CA MET A 401 -4.61 -1.44 26.73
C MET A 401 -5.81 -0.48 26.68
N VAL A 402 -6.53 -0.44 25.56
CA VAL A 402 -7.74 0.38 25.40
C VAL A 402 -8.86 -0.08 26.33
N GLY A 403 -9.02 -1.40 26.51
CA GLY A 403 -9.98 -1.98 27.45
C GLY A 403 -9.72 -1.59 28.92
N LYS A 404 -8.45 -1.29 29.27
CA LYS A 404 -8.06 -0.77 30.59
C LYS A 404 -8.10 0.76 30.68
N GLY A 405 -8.55 1.46 29.65
CA GLY A 405 -8.71 2.92 29.63
C GLY A 405 -7.47 3.70 29.17
N PHE A 406 -6.44 3.02 28.64
CA PHE A 406 -5.30 3.69 28.02
C PHE A 406 -5.62 4.08 26.57
N PHE A 407 -4.89 5.07 26.04
CA PHE A 407 -5.12 5.57 24.70
C PHE A 407 -4.01 5.16 23.75
N LEU A 408 -4.39 4.67 22.56
CA LEU A 408 -3.45 4.51 21.45
C LEU A 408 -3.20 5.88 20.80
N VAL A 409 -1.99 6.41 20.93
CA VAL A 409 -1.62 7.70 20.33
C VAL A 409 -1.32 7.53 18.86
N GLN A 410 -0.36 6.68 18.52
CA GLN A 410 0.01 6.41 17.13
C GLN A 410 0.72 5.06 17.02
N THR A 411 0.89 4.61 15.79
CA THR A 411 1.60 3.38 15.44
C THR A 411 2.60 3.63 14.33
N LYS A 412 3.53 2.71 14.14
CA LYS A 412 4.44 2.73 12.99
C LYS A 412 4.86 1.33 12.60
N GLU A 413 4.99 1.07 11.31
CA GLU A 413 5.68 -0.10 10.78
C GLU A 413 6.88 0.35 9.93
N VAL A 414 8.08 -0.02 10.35
CA VAL A 414 9.33 0.43 9.73
C VAL A 414 10.43 -0.63 9.84
N SER A 415 11.38 -0.65 8.92
CA SER A 415 12.59 -1.48 9.06
C SER A 415 13.56 -0.80 10.00
N MET A 416 14.08 -1.51 11.00
CA MET A 416 14.94 -0.93 12.04
C MET A 416 16.35 -1.52 11.93
N LYS A 417 17.38 -0.66 11.84
CA LYS A 417 18.79 -1.09 11.80
C LYS A 417 19.35 -1.26 13.21
N ALA A 418 20.51 -1.89 13.32
CA ALA A 418 21.19 -2.08 14.61
C ALA A 418 21.50 -0.76 15.32
N GLU A 419 21.88 0.28 14.56
CA GLU A 419 22.15 1.63 15.07
C GLU A 419 20.87 2.27 15.65
N ASP A 420 19.75 2.13 14.96
CA ASP A 420 18.44 2.62 15.44
C ASP A 420 18.02 1.90 16.71
N ALA A 421 18.19 0.57 16.76
CA ALA A 421 17.89 -0.25 17.93
C ALA A 421 18.77 0.11 19.14
N GLN A 422 20.05 0.42 18.93
CA GLN A 422 20.93 0.91 19.99
C GLN A 422 20.46 2.27 20.53
N ARG A 423 20.00 3.17 19.66
CA ARG A 423 19.49 4.49 20.07
C ARG A 423 18.21 4.38 20.89
N VAL A 424 17.25 3.55 20.46
CA VAL A 424 15.94 3.43 21.10
C VAL A 424 16.01 2.53 22.34
N PHE A 425 16.57 1.33 22.24
CA PHE A 425 16.53 0.33 23.31
C PHE A 425 17.70 0.44 24.30
N ARG A 426 18.72 1.26 23.99
CA ARG A 426 19.88 1.52 24.85
C ARG A 426 20.53 0.21 25.32
N GLU A 427 20.63 0.01 26.62
CA GLU A 427 21.25 -1.17 27.24
C GLU A 427 20.52 -2.48 26.89
N LYS A 428 19.23 -2.43 26.56
CA LYS A 428 18.42 -3.61 26.16
C LYS A 428 18.55 -3.96 24.68
N ALA A 429 19.24 -3.16 23.88
CA ALA A 429 19.40 -3.40 22.44
C ALA A 429 19.95 -4.81 22.09
N PRO A 430 20.98 -5.36 22.78
CA PRO A 430 21.54 -6.67 22.45
C PRO A 430 20.51 -7.81 22.44
N ASP A 431 19.45 -7.71 23.23
CA ASP A 431 18.39 -8.73 23.30
C ASP A 431 17.53 -8.80 22.04
N PHE A 432 17.50 -7.70 21.28
CA PHE A 432 16.62 -7.48 20.13
C PHE A 432 17.36 -7.46 18.79
N LEU A 433 18.67 -7.19 18.76
CA LEU A 433 19.48 -7.18 17.53
C LEU A 433 19.28 -8.43 16.64
N PRO A 434 19.20 -9.67 17.18
CA PRO A 434 18.97 -10.86 16.35
C PRO A 434 17.61 -10.90 15.65
N LEU A 435 16.63 -10.13 16.12
CA LEU A 435 15.25 -10.13 15.62
C LEU A 435 15.03 -9.13 14.48
N LEU A 436 15.89 -8.11 14.35
CA LEU A 436 15.76 -7.04 13.34
C LEU A 436 15.84 -7.56 11.91
N ASN A 437 16.63 -8.62 11.67
CA ASN A 437 16.80 -9.21 10.34
C ASN A 437 15.56 -9.99 9.84
N LYS A 438 14.55 -10.20 10.69
CA LYS A 438 13.34 -10.95 10.32
C LYS A 438 12.36 -10.14 9.47
N GLY A 439 12.40 -8.81 9.55
CA GLY A 439 11.49 -7.93 8.83
C GLY A 439 11.29 -6.59 9.52
N THR A 440 10.19 -5.91 9.20
CA THR A 440 9.77 -4.65 9.81
C THR A 440 9.39 -4.85 11.28
N VAL A 441 9.62 -3.83 12.10
CA VAL A 441 9.10 -3.74 13.46
C VAL A 441 7.79 -2.96 13.46
N ILE A 442 6.90 -3.29 14.39
CA ILE A 442 5.67 -2.53 14.64
C ILE A 442 5.82 -1.83 15.99
N ALA A 443 5.75 -0.50 15.99
CA ALA A 443 5.74 0.32 17.20
C ALA A 443 4.33 0.79 17.53
N LEU A 444 4.02 0.81 18.82
CA LEU A 444 2.79 1.32 19.41
C LEU A 444 3.16 2.35 20.49
N GLU A 445 2.57 3.54 20.42
CA GLU A 445 2.66 4.55 21.48
C GLU A 445 1.33 4.57 22.24
N PHE A 446 1.37 4.24 23.53
CA PHE A 446 0.24 4.39 24.44
C PHE A 446 0.38 5.63 25.32
N ASN A 447 -0.73 6.18 25.79
CA ASN A 447 -0.79 7.33 26.71
C ASN A 447 -1.83 7.11 27.79
N GLY A 448 -1.53 7.58 29.01
CA GLY A 448 -2.40 7.48 30.18
C GLY A 448 -1.57 7.27 31.46
N ASP A 449 -2.13 7.64 32.60
CA ASP A 449 -1.44 7.49 33.89
C ASP A 449 -1.26 6.01 34.23
N GLY A 450 -0.01 5.59 34.48
CA GLY A 450 0.34 4.18 34.69
C GLY A 450 0.41 3.35 33.41
N ALA A 451 0.48 3.98 32.22
CA ALA A 451 0.57 3.28 30.94
C ALA A 451 1.79 2.35 30.85
N VAL A 452 2.94 2.74 31.41
CA VAL A 452 4.15 1.90 31.36
C VAL A 452 3.97 0.63 32.19
N GLU A 453 3.57 0.77 33.46
CA GLU A 453 3.35 -0.38 34.35
C GLU A 453 2.22 -1.28 33.86
N GLY A 454 1.10 -0.68 33.41
CA GLY A 454 -0.03 -1.39 32.84
C GLY A 454 0.36 -2.20 31.60
N CYS A 455 1.17 -1.61 30.72
CA CYS A 455 1.66 -2.29 29.52
C CYS A 455 2.61 -3.43 29.86
N GLN A 456 3.58 -3.21 30.74
CA GLN A 456 4.51 -4.26 31.18
C GLN A 456 3.76 -5.45 31.80
N HIS A 457 2.74 -5.18 32.63
CA HIS A 457 1.91 -6.22 33.22
C HIS A 457 1.19 -7.06 32.17
N ILE A 458 0.52 -6.42 31.20
CA ILE A 458 -0.16 -7.12 30.09
C ILE A 458 0.83 -7.93 29.25
N VAL A 459 2.00 -7.36 28.94
CA VAL A 459 3.03 -8.04 28.15
C VAL A 459 3.54 -9.29 28.85
N ASN A 460 3.83 -9.21 30.15
CA ASN A 460 4.31 -10.34 30.94
C ASN A 460 3.25 -11.45 31.12
N GLU A 461 1.98 -11.08 31.30
CA GLU A 461 0.90 -12.04 31.49
C GLU A 461 0.48 -12.71 30.19
N THR A 462 0.25 -11.91 29.14
CA THR A 462 -0.40 -12.36 27.91
C THR A 462 0.56 -12.85 26.84
N PHE A 463 1.75 -12.26 26.77
CA PHE A 463 2.72 -12.48 25.69
C PHE A 463 3.99 -13.17 26.20
N ASN A 464 3.88 -13.94 27.30
CA ASN A 464 4.99 -14.70 27.87
C ASN A 464 5.70 -15.54 26.79
N GLY A 465 7.02 -15.37 26.68
CA GLY A 465 7.86 -16.04 25.67
C GLY A 465 7.99 -15.30 24.33
N THR A 466 7.22 -14.23 24.09
CA THR A 466 7.40 -13.36 22.92
C THR A 466 8.26 -12.17 23.29
N LYS A 467 9.41 -12.01 22.63
CA LYS A 467 10.28 -10.85 22.85
C LYS A 467 9.67 -9.60 22.23
N MET A 468 9.39 -8.60 23.07
CA MET A 468 8.89 -7.28 22.72
C MET A 468 9.65 -6.26 23.56
N PHE A 469 9.93 -5.09 23.01
CA PHE A 469 10.43 -3.97 23.82
C PHE A 469 9.21 -3.25 24.42
N VAL A 470 9.31 -2.90 25.70
CA VAL A 470 8.38 -2.01 26.40
C VAL A 470 9.24 -0.99 27.14
N SER A 471 8.84 0.28 27.13
CA SER A 471 9.49 1.32 27.93
C SER A 471 9.65 0.88 29.38
N GLU A 472 10.76 1.27 30.00
CA GLU A 472 11.14 0.80 31.34
C GLU A 472 10.43 1.57 32.45
N SER A 473 10.35 2.90 32.28
CA SER A 473 9.73 3.80 33.26
C SER A 473 9.09 4.99 32.57
N LYS A 474 8.22 5.71 33.29
CA LYS A 474 7.59 6.95 32.81
C LYS A 474 8.63 8.00 32.36
N GLU A 475 9.74 8.12 33.08
CA GLU A 475 10.79 9.12 32.82
C GLU A 475 11.57 8.84 31.54
N THR A 476 11.72 7.56 31.18
CA THR A 476 12.49 7.12 30.01
C THR A 476 11.63 7.02 28.76
N ALA A 477 10.33 6.71 28.92
CA ALA A 477 9.42 6.42 27.83
C ALA A 477 9.27 7.56 26.81
N TYR A 478 9.25 8.81 27.26
CA TYR A 478 9.23 9.96 26.34
C TYR A 478 10.46 9.96 25.41
N GLY A 479 11.65 9.70 25.97
CA GLY A 479 12.89 9.62 25.19
C GLY A 479 12.92 8.41 24.25
N ASP A 480 12.27 7.30 24.60
CA ASP A 480 12.13 6.13 23.73
C ASP A 480 11.24 6.44 22.53
N VAL A 481 10.08 7.05 22.78
CA VAL A 481 9.12 7.51 21.76
C VAL A 481 9.81 8.49 20.81
N ASP A 482 10.41 9.56 21.33
CA ASP A 482 11.10 10.57 20.52
C ASP A 482 12.24 9.94 19.71
N SER A 483 13.06 9.10 20.33
CA SER A 483 14.14 8.38 19.63
C SER A 483 13.60 7.46 18.54
N PHE A 484 12.43 6.85 18.71
CA PHE A 484 11.82 5.99 17.71
C PHE A 484 11.31 6.79 16.50
N TYR A 485 10.46 7.78 16.74
CA TYR A 485 9.85 8.55 15.65
C TYR A 485 10.88 9.39 14.89
N ASN A 486 11.93 9.89 15.57
CA ASN A 486 13.01 10.61 14.91
C ASN A 486 13.72 9.78 13.82
N PHE A 487 13.93 8.46 13.99
CA PHE A 487 14.57 7.68 12.91
C PHE A 487 13.54 7.22 11.89
N ALA A 488 12.33 6.84 12.36
CA ALA A 488 11.27 6.37 11.49
C ALA A 488 10.88 7.45 10.46
N ASP A 489 10.82 8.70 10.88
CA ASP A 489 10.48 9.82 10.00
C ASP A 489 11.63 10.19 9.06
N ILE A 490 12.90 10.07 9.50
CA ILE A 490 14.07 10.22 8.59
C ILE A 490 14.04 9.13 7.50
N GLN A 491 13.72 7.89 7.86
CA GLN A 491 13.74 6.77 6.92
C GLN A 491 12.57 6.80 5.92
N MET A 492 11.42 7.36 6.33
CA MET A 492 10.25 7.49 5.46
C MET A 492 10.13 8.85 4.76
N GLY A 493 10.91 9.86 5.18
CA GLY A 493 10.95 11.19 4.58
C GLY A 493 11.83 11.32 3.33
N VAL A 494 12.46 10.23 2.88
CA VAL A 494 13.32 10.16 1.69
C VAL A 494 12.56 9.61 0.49
#